data_AF-A0A2E0PSM2-F1
#
_entry.id   AF-A0A2E0PSM2-F1
#
_cell.length_a   1.000
_cell.length_b   1.000
_cell.length_c   1.000
_cell.angle_alpha   90.00
_cell.angle_beta   90.00
_cell.angle_gamma   90.00
#
_symmetry.space_group_name_H-M   'P 1'
#
loop_
_entity.id
_entity.type
_entity.pdbx_description
1 polymer ?
#
loop_
_entity_poly.entity_id
_entity_poly.type
_entity_poly.pdbx_seq_one_letter_code
_entity_poly.pdbx_strand_id
1 'polypeptide(L)'
;MFFVILVGFGPLSGVLAMTIYTVGYLGKLQYESIEGMSNIPLESADSMGLSGVEKAIGVVIPEQANNLISQAVFMFEYNVRHGTVIGIVGAGGIGYYINLYLKFLQYDKVVAYLIIIFVVVVVIDFISIYVRSYFNEEGDIAPPKWLSVIIPNWILEYPPIFISNRRQS
;
A
#
# COMPACT_ATOMS: atom_id res chain seq x y z
N MET A 1 0.15 -23.14 -0.97
CA MET A 1 0.12 -24.61 -1.13
C MET A 1 0.16 -25.03 -2.59
N PHE A 2 -0.76 -24.56 -3.45
CA PHE A 2 -0.78 -24.94 -4.88
C PHE A 2 0.57 -24.79 -5.61
N PHE A 3 1.23 -23.63 -5.52
CA PHE A 3 2.54 -23.41 -6.16
C PHE A 3 3.70 -24.21 -5.55
N VAL A 4 3.59 -24.61 -4.29
CA VAL A 4 4.59 -25.49 -3.65
C VAL A 4 4.49 -26.91 -4.23
N ILE A 5 3.28 -27.36 -4.55
CA ILE A 5 3.06 -28.65 -5.21
C ILE A 5 3.58 -28.61 -6.65
N LEU A 6 3.37 -27.51 -7.38
CA LEU A 6 3.78 -27.37 -8.78
C LEU A 6 5.27 -27.15 -8.99
N VAL A 7 5.90 -26.28 -8.20
CA VAL A 7 7.28 -25.80 -8.43
C VAL A 7 8.25 -26.32 -7.36
N GLY A 8 7.73 -26.98 -6.32
CA GLY A 8 8.50 -27.44 -5.18
C GLY A 8 8.65 -26.38 -4.09
N PHE A 9 9.30 -26.80 -3.00
CA PHE A 9 9.69 -25.89 -1.92
C PHE A 9 10.81 -24.96 -2.36
N GLY A 10 10.65 -23.66 -2.13
CA GLY A 10 11.69 -22.69 -2.37
C GLY A 10 11.17 -21.28 -2.68
N PRO A 11 12.07 -20.36 -3.05
CA PRO A 11 11.71 -18.96 -3.28
C PRO A 11 10.71 -18.75 -4.41
N LEU A 12 10.83 -19.53 -5.49
CA LEU A 12 9.95 -19.39 -6.64
C LEU A 12 8.48 -19.68 -6.29
N SER A 13 8.19 -20.67 -5.44
CA SER A 13 6.81 -20.96 -5.05
C SER A 13 6.22 -19.88 -4.15
N GLY A 14 7.03 -19.24 -3.30
CA GLY A 14 6.64 -18.07 -2.53
C GLY A 14 6.32 -16.87 -3.41
N VAL A 15 7.23 -16.51 -4.33
CA VAL A 15 7.04 -15.38 -5.26
C VAL A 15 5.79 -15.58 -6.11
N LEU A 16 5.61 -16.75 -6.72
CA LEU A 16 4.42 -17.03 -7.54
C LEU A 16 3.12 -16.96 -6.74
N ALA A 17 3.12 -17.50 -5.52
CA ALA A 17 1.95 -17.42 -4.65
C ALA A 17 1.58 -15.97 -4.32
N MET A 18 2.57 -15.14 -3.98
CA MET A 18 2.35 -13.73 -3.65
C MET A 18 1.94 -12.90 -4.87
N THR A 19 2.54 -13.15 -6.03
CA THR A 19 2.19 -12.44 -7.27
C THR A 19 0.73 -12.70 -7.65
N ILE A 20 0.30 -13.96 -7.67
CA ILE A 20 -1.07 -14.31 -8.04
C ILE A 20 -2.08 -13.76 -7.03
N TYR A 21 -1.74 -13.82 -5.73
CA TYR A 21 -2.55 -13.20 -4.68
C TYR A 21 -2.71 -11.69 -4.92
N THR A 22 -1.60 -10.99 -5.17
CA THR A 22 -1.58 -9.54 -5.35
C THR A 22 -2.36 -9.11 -6.60
N VAL A 23 -2.15 -9.81 -7.72
CA VAL A 23 -2.87 -9.52 -8.97
C VAL A 23 -4.37 -9.74 -8.81
N GLY A 24 -4.77 -10.86 -8.19
CA GLY A 24 -6.19 -11.14 -7.94
C GLY A 24 -6.82 -10.11 -7.00
N TYR A 25 -6.10 -9.71 -5.95
CA TYR A 25 -6.59 -8.71 -5.00
C TYR A 25 -6.73 -7.32 -5.63
N LEU A 26 -5.73 -6.86 -6.40
CA LEU A 26 -5.81 -5.61 -7.15
C LEU A 26 -6.93 -5.64 -8.19
N GLY A 27 -7.12 -6.77 -8.89
CA GLY A 27 -8.23 -6.92 -9.84
C GLY A 27 -9.60 -6.75 -9.19
N LYS A 28 -9.79 -7.35 -8.00
CA LYS A 28 -11.03 -7.19 -7.22
C LYS A 28 -11.24 -5.73 -6.79
N LEU A 29 -10.23 -5.09 -6.22
CA LEU A 29 -10.34 -3.71 -5.77
C LEU A 29 -10.56 -2.73 -6.93
N GLN A 30 -9.93 -2.97 -8.08
CA GLN A 30 -10.13 -2.18 -9.28
C GLN A 30 -11.55 -2.35 -9.81
N TYR A 31 -12.08 -3.57 -9.82
CA TYR A 31 -13.47 -3.83 -10.20
C TYR A 31 -14.45 -3.09 -9.27
N GLU A 32 -14.27 -3.19 -7.94
CA GLU A 32 -15.10 -2.46 -6.96
C GLU A 32 -14.98 -0.94 -7.13
N SER A 33 -13.79 -0.42 -7.45
CA SER A 33 -13.57 1.02 -7.68
C SER A 33 -14.25 1.50 -8.97
N ILE A 34 -14.23 0.70 -10.03
CA ILE A 34 -14.92 1.00 -11.29
C ILE A 34 -16.45 0.94 -11.10
N GLU A 35 -16.97 -0.07 -10.39
CA GLU A 35 -18.41 -0.20 -10.11
C GLU A 35 -18.93 0.94 -9.22
N GLY A 36 -18.08 1.48 -8.34
CA GLY A 36 -18.40 2.65 -7.52
C GLY A 36 -18.22 4.02 -8.21
N MET A 37 -17.78 4.06 -9.48
CA MET A 37 -17.55 5.32 -10.21
C MET A 37 -18.86 6.04 -10.53
N SER A 38 -18.85 7.39 -10.51
CA SER A 38 -19.97 8.18 -10.99
C SER A 38 -20.23 7.96 -12.48
N ASN A 39 -21.49 8.00 -12.93
CA ASN A 39 -21.84 7.81 -14.35
C ASN A 39 -21.53 9.04 -15.22
N ILE A 40 -21.21 10.19 -14.63
CA ILE A 40 -21.06 11.47 -15.34
C ILE A 40 -19.92 11.42 -16.40
N PRO A 41 -18.71 10.88 -16.11
CA PRO A 41 -17.67 10.71 -17.11
C PRO A 41 -18.07 9.75 -18.24
N LEU A 42 -18.85 8.70 -17.92
CA LEU A 42 -19.32 7.71 -18.89
C LEU A 42 -20.37 8.31 -19.84
N GLU A 43 -21.33 9.07 -19.32
CA GLU A 43 -22.37 9.77 -20.08
C GLU A 43 -21.77 10.88 -20.98
N SER A 44 -20.73 11.56 -20.49
CA SER A 44 -19.98 12.55 -21.26
C SER A 44 -19.27 11.90 -22.46
N ALA A 45 -18.67 10.73 -22.24
CA ALA A 45 -18.02 9.95 -23.29
C ALA A 45 -19.02 9.41 -24.33
N ASP A 46 -20.22 9.01 -23.90
CA ASP A 46 -21.32 8.61 -24.80
C ASP A 46 -21.76 9.77 -25.69
N SER A 47 -21.87 10.97 -25.12
CA SER A 47 -22.26 12.19 -25.85
C SER A 47 -21.25 12.59 -26.92
N MET A 48 -19.98 12.21 -26.75
CA MET A 48 -18.90 12.40 -27.72
C MET A 48 -18.83 11.28 -28.78
N GLY A 49 -19.63 10.22 -28.65
CA GLY A 49 -19.67 9.10 -29.60
C GLY A 49 -18.50 8.13 -29.50
N LEU A 50 -17.81 8.07 -28.34
CA LEU A 50 -16.68 7.16 -28.15
C LEU A 50 -17.13 5.69 -28.22
N SER A 51 -16.32 4.85 -28.88
CA SER A 51 -16.50 3.40 -28.85
C SER A 51 -16.20 2.82 -27.45
N GLY A 52 -16.71 1.62 -27.14
CA GLY A 52 -16.53 1.01 -25.82
C GLY A 52 -15.06 0.85 -25.38
N VAL A 53 -14.15 0.61 -26.32
CA VAL A 53 -12.70 0.50 -26.04
C VAL A 53 -12.08 1.88 -25.79
N GLU A 54 -12.44 2.88 -26.58
CA GLU A 54 -11.99 4.27 -26.37
C GLU A 54 -12.48 4.82 -25.04
N LYS A 55 -13.72 4.50 -24.64
CA LYS A 55 -14.25 4.88 -23.33
C LYS A 55 -13.49 4.19 -22.19
N ALA A 56 -13.20 2.89 -22.33
CA ALA A 56 -12.47 2.15 -21.31
C ALA A 56 -11.05 2.72 -21.11
N ILE A 57 -10.31 2.94 -22.20
CA ILE A 57 -8.92 3.41 -22.14
C ILE A 57 -8.82 4.91 -21.86
N GLY A 58 -9.69 5.72 -22.46
CA GLY A 58 -9.62 7.18 -22.44
C GLY A 58 -10.37 7.84 -21.29
N VAL A 59 -11.25 7.12 -20.61
CA VAL A 59 -12.05 7.67 -19.50
C VAL A 59 -11.93 6.77 -18.27
N VAL A 60 -12.30 5.49 -18.35
CA VAL A 60 -12.40 4.65 -17.15
C VAL A 60 -11.03 4.40 -16.49
N ILE A 61 -10.02 4.04 -17.27
CA ILE A 61 -8.66 3.81 -16.76
C ILE A 61 -8.04 5.08 -16.16
N PRO A 62 -8.01 6.24 -16.85
CA PRO A 62 -7.39 7.45 -16.29
C PRO A 62 -8.11 7.96 -15.04
N GLU A 63 -9.45 7.90 -14.99
CA GLU A 63 -10.23 8.29 -13.81
C GLU A 63 -9.86 7.45 -12.58
N GLN A 64 -9.57 6.15 -12.76
CA GLN A 64 -9.21 5.25 -11.65
C GLN A 64 -7.70 5.06 -11.48
N ALA A 65 -6.87 5.74 -12.28
CA ALA A 65 -5.42 5.52 -12.28
C ALA A 65 -4.78 5.88 -10.94
N ASN A 66 -5.16 7.02 -10.35
CA ASN A 66 -4.63 7.44 -9.04
C ASN A 66 -4.98 6.44 -7.93
N ASN A 67 -6.19 5.88 -7.98
CA ASN A 67 -6.63 4.85 -7.04
C ASN A 67 -5.82 3.56 -7.23
N LEU A 68 -5.69 3.09 -8.48
CA LEU A 68 -4.90 1.91 -8.82
C LEU A 68 -3.43 2.04 -8.39
N ILE A 69 -2.80 3.20 -8.63
CA ILE A 69 -1.42 3.48 -8.22
C ILE A 69 -1.31 3.43 -6.69
N SER A 70 -2.24 4.07 -5.97
CA SER A 70 -2.26 4.07 -4.50
C SER A 70 -2.39 2.67 -3.93
N GLN A 71 -3.25 1.84 -4.51
CA GLN A 71 -3.42 0.43 -4.14
C GLN A 71 -2.19 -0.41 -4.49
N ALA A 72 -1.54 -0.15 -5.64
CA ALA A 72 -0.34 -0.85 -6.06
C ALA A 72 0.84 -0.56 -5.11
N VAL A 73 1.03 0.70 -4.71
CA VAL A 73 2.06 1.10 -3.73
C VAL A 73 1.80 0.44 -2.37
N PHE A 74 0.54 0.43 -1.93
CA PHE A 74 0.16 -0.30 -0.71
C PHE A 74 0.50 -1.79 -0.79
N MET A 75 0.13 -2.44 -1.90
CA MET A 75 0.40 -3.85 -2.12
C MET A 75 1.90 -4.13 -2.21
N PHE A 76 2.69 -3.23 -2.77
CA PHE A 76 4.15 -3.35 -2.80
C PHE A 76 4.74 -3.38 -1.39
N GLU A 77 4.39 -2.41 -0.54
CA GLU A 77 4.79 -2.37 0.87
C GLU A 77 4.36 -3.64 1.60
N TYR A 78 3.09 -4.03 1.42
CA TYR A 78 2.54 -5.26 1.97
C TYR A 78 3.38 -6.48 1.56
N ASN A 79 3.68 -6.62 0.27
CA ASN A 79 4.46 -7.74 -0.24
C ASN A 79 5.90 -7.77 0.29
N VAL A 80 6.55 -6.63 0.50
CA VAL A 80 7.89 -6.59 1.11
C VAL A 80 7.85 -7.10 2.56
N ARG A 81 6.90 -6.62 3.36
CA ARG A 81 6.72 -7.07 4.75
C ARG A 81 6.37 -8.56 4.80
N HIS A 82 5.44 -8.99 3.97
CA HIS A 82 4.94 -10.35 3.93
C HIS A 82 5.99 -11.34 3.38
N GLY A 83 6.83 -10.90 2.43
CA GLY A 83 7.94 -11.70 1.89
C GLY A 83 8.99 -12.03 2.95
N THR A 84 9.19 -11.12 3.90
CA THR A 84 10.06 -11.37 5.05
C THR A 84 9.53 -12.46 5.97
N VAL A 85 8.22 -12.47 6.22
CA VAL A 85 7.53 -13.52 7.00
C VAL A 85 7.56 -14.86 6.25
N ILE A 86 7.27 -14.85 4.95
CA ILE A 86 7.29 -16.05 4.11
C ILE A 86 8.71 -16.63 3.98
N GLY A 87 9.75 -15.79 4.06
CA GLY A 87 11.14 -16.26 4.10
C GLY A 87 11.45 -17.17 5.28
N ILE A 88 10.78 -16.97 6.43
CA ILE A 88 10.94 -17.82 7.62
C ILE A 88 10.39 -19.24 7.37
N VAL A 89 9.32 -19.37 6.57
CA VAL A 89 8.68 -20.67 6.28
C VAL A 89 9.36 -21.45 5.13
N GLY A 90 10.50 -20.95 4.62
CA GLY A 90 11.33 -21.69 3.66
C GLY A 90 11.27 -21.19 2.21
N ALA A 91 10.67 -20.03 1.95
CA ALA A 91 10.72 -19.38 0.64
C ALA A 91 12.02 -18.58 0.41
N GLY A 92 13.04 -18.71 1.26
CA GLY A 92 14.31 -17.97 1.11
C GLY A 92 14.21 -16.47 1.44
N GLY A 93 15.28 -15.71 1.16
CA GLY A 93 15.37 -14.28 1.50
C GLY A 93 15.79 -14.00 2.94
N ILE A 94 15.55 -12.79 3.44
CA ILE A 94 16.04 -12.35 4.76
C ILE A 94 15.46 -13.20 5.90
N GLY A 95 14.18 -13.58 5.82
CA GLY A 95 13.53 -14.45 6.81
C GLY A 95 14.15 -15.84 6.95
N TYR A 96 14.81 -16.34 5.90
CA TYR A 96 15.53 -17.62 5.96
C TYR A 96 16.72 -17.55 6.92
N TYR A 97 17.49 -16.46 6.87
CA TYR A 97 18.63 -16.26 7.77
C TYR A 97 18.19 -16.12 9.22
N ILE A 98 17.05 -15.47 9.48
CA ILE A 98 16.45 -15.42 10.82
C ILE A 98 16.15 -16.83 11.33
N ASN A 99 15.47 -17.66 10.53
CA ASN A 99 15.16 -19.04 10.91
C ASN A 99 16.44 -19.87 11.13
N LEU A 100 17.43 -19.69 10.26
CA LEU A 100 18.73 -20.36 10.35
C LEU A 100 19.44 -20.03 11.67
N TYR A 101 19.62 -18.74 11.98
CA TYR A 101 20.32 -18.32 13.19
C TYR A 101 19.54 -18.61 14.48
N LEU A 102 18.21 -18.60 14.42
CA LEU A 102 17.37 -19.09 15.52
C LEU A 102 17.64 -20.57 15.82
N LYS A 103 17.75 -21.43 14.80
CA LYS A 103 18.06 -22.86 14.97
C LYS A 103 19.44 -23.11 15.59
N PHE A 104 20.40 -22.22 15.32
CA PHE A 104 21.73 -22.25 15.92
C PHE A 104 21.84 -21.49 17.25
N LEU A 105 20.71 -21.00 17.80
CA LEU A 105 20.66 -20.21 19.05
C LEU A 105 21.56 -18.95 19.01
N GLN A 106 21.83 -18.42 17.81
CA GLN A 106 22.65 -17.22 17.60
C GLN A 106 21.78 -15.96 17.69
N TYR A 107 21.27 -15.67 18.89
CA TYR A 107 20.32 -14.58 19.12
C TYR A 107 20.86 -13.20 18.72
N ASP A 108 22.16 -12.96 18.86
CA ASP A 108 22.79 -11.70 18.45
C ASP A 108 22.56 -11.41 16.96
N LYS A 109 22.69 -12.44 16.11
CA LYS A 109 22.45 -12.32 14.67
C LYS A 109 20.98 -12.18 14.35
N VAL A 110 20.11 -12.89 15.07
CA VAL A 110 18.65 -12.79 14.91
C VAL A 110 18.19 -11.36 15.15
N VAL A 111 18.62 -10.74 16.25
CA VAL A 111 18.28 -9.36 16.59
C VAL A 111 18.81 -8.39 15.54
N ALA A 112 20.05 -8.59 15.05
CA ALA A 112 20.61 -7.75 13.99
C ALA A 112 19.75 -7.79 12.71
N TYR A 113 19.32 -8.98 12.26
CA TYR A 113 18.44 -9.10 11.09
C TYR A 113 17.06 -8.50 11.32
N LEU A 114 16.49 -8.63 12.52
CA LEU A 114 15.22 -7.98 12.87
C LEU A 114 15.32 -6.45 12.78
N ILE A 115 16.42 -5.87 13.26
CA ILE A 115 16.67 -4.42 13.15
C ILE A 115 16.77 -3.99 11.68
N ILE A 116 17.48 -4.76 10.85
CA ILE A 116 17.58 -4.46 9.41
C ILE A 116 16.21 -4.44 8.75
N ILE A 117 15.37 -5.44 9.00
CA ILE A 117 14.01 -5.50 8.45
C ILE A 117 13.20 -4.31 8.94
N PHE A 118 13.28 -3.99 10.23
CA PHE A 118 12.58 -2.85 10.81
C PHE A 118 12.95 -1.55 10.09
N VAL A 119 14.26 -1.28 9.90
CA VAL A 119 14.72 -0.09 9.17
C VAL A 119 14.22 -0.09 7.73
N VAL A 120 14.26 -1.21 7.01
CA VAL A 120 13.76 -1.32 5.64
C VAL A 120 12.27 -1.02 5.57
N VAL A 121 11.47 -1.61 6.46
CA VAL A 121 10.02 -1.37 6.52
C VAL A 121 9.74 0.10 6.80
N VAL A 122 10.42 0.70 7.78
CA VAL A 122 10.25 2.12 8.10
C VAL A 122 10.59 3.01 6.90
N VAL A 123 11.69 2.75 6.19
CA VAL A 123 12.07 3.51 4.99
C VAL A 123 11.01 3.37 3.90
N ILE A 124 10.49 2.17 3.67
CA ILE A 124 9.44 1.94 2.68
C ILE A 124 8.14 2.66 3.10
N ASP A 125 7.77 2.61 4.38
CA ASP A 125 6.57 3.31 4.89
C ASP A 125 6.70 4.83 4.66
N PHE A 126 7.89 5.42 4.90
CA PHE A 126 8.15 6.83 4.59
C PHE A 126 8.03 7.15 3.10
N ILE A 127 8.57 6.29 2.23
CA ILE A 127 8.45 6.45 0.78
C ILE A 127 6.99 6.30 0.35
N SER A 128 6.25 5.33 0.90
CA SER A 128 4.82 5.11 0.66
C SER A 128 4.00 6.37 0.98
N ILE A 129 4.26 7.00 2.13
CA ILE A 129 3.58 8.24 2.54
C ILE A 129 3.91 9.37 1.57
N TYR A 130 5.18 9.55 1.23
CA TYR A 130 5.61 10.59 0.29
C TYR A 130 4.97 10.40 -1.09
N VAL A 131 5.02 9.19 -1.64
CA VAL A 131 4.45 8.86 -2.94
C VAL A 131 2.93 9.04 -2.94
N ARG A 132 2.22 8.59 -1.89
CA ARG A 132 0.76 8.84 -1.77
C ARG A 132 0.41 10.32 -1.69
N SER A 133 1.22 11.11 -0.99
CA SER A 133 0.98 12.56 -0.87
C SER A 133 1.09 13.29 -2.22
N TYR A 134 1.78 12.71 -3.20
CA TYR A 134 1.91 13.29 -4.54
C TYR A 134 0.69 13.01 -5.44
N PHE A 135 -0.09 11.96 -5.16
CA PHE A 135 -1.25 11.57 -5.97
C PHE A 135 -2.61 12.02 -5.40
N ASN A 136 -2.65 12.42 -4.13
CA ASN A 136 -3.86 12.97 -3.52
C ASN A 136 -3.90 14.50 -3.72
N GLU A 137 -4.69 14.97 -4.69
CA GLU A 137 -5.03 16.41 -4.84
C GLU A 137 -6.06 16.90 -3.80
N GLU A 138 -6.59 16.02 -2.94
CA GLU A 138 -7.42 16.42 -1.81
C GLU A 138 -6.57 16.59 -0.55
N GLY A 139 -6.38 17.85 -0.17
CA GLY A 139 -5.65 18.29 1.02
C GLY A 139 -6.32 17.96 2.34
N ASP A 140 -6.55 16.67 2.62
CA ASP A 140 -6.79 16.18 3.98
C ASP A 140 -5.67 15.22 4.38
N ILE A 141 -4.56 15.82 4.78
CA ILE A 141 -3.52 15.13 5.52
C ILE A 141 -4.12 14.84 6.90
N ALA A 142 -4.83 13.72 7.03
CA ALA A 142 -5.14 13.19 8.35
C ALA A 142 -3.80 13.03 9.08
N PRO A 143 -3.61 13.66 10.27
CA PRO A 143 -2.36 13.56 11.00
C PRO A 143 -2.03 12.08 11.22
N PRO A 144 -0.73 11.70 11.26
CA PRO A 144 -0.34 10.30 11.34
C PRO A 144 -1.10 9.63 12.50
N LYS A 145 -1.75 8.49 12.23
CA LYS A 145 -2.63 7.79 13.18
C LYS A 145 -1.92 7.40 14.49
N TRP A 146 -0.59 7.40 14.50
CA TRP A 146 0.22 7.24 15.72
C TRP A 146 0.23 8.51 16.59
N LEU A 147 0.10 9.71 16.01
CA LEU A 147 0.03 10.97 16.75
C LEU A 147 -1.22 11.02 17.64
N SER A 148 -2.35 10.44 17.22
CA SER A 148 -3.55 10.31 18.08
C SER A 148 -3.41 9.24 19.18
N VAL A 149 -2.41 8.37 19.10
CA VAL A 149 -2.09 7.41 20.18
C VAL A 149 -1.27 8.10 21.27
N ILE A 150 -0.53 9.16 20.93
CA ILE A 150 0.33 9.91 21.87
C ILE A 150 -0.35 11.20 22.34
N ILE A 151 -1.10 11.86 21.47
CA ILE A 151 -1.79 13.13 21.75
C ILE A 151 -3.26 12.83 22.01
N PRO A 152 -3.73 13.03 23.26
CA PRO A 152 -5.13 12.77 23.60
C PRO A 152 -6.08 13.77 22.91
N ASN A 153 -7.26 13.30 22.49
CA ASN A 153 -8.19 13.98 21.57
C ASN A 153 -8.61 15.41 21.96
N TRP A 154 -8.53 15.77 23.24
CA TRP A 154 -8.90 17.10 23.75
C TRP A 154 -7.99 18.25 23.27
N ILE A 155 -6.82 17.94 22.70
CA ILE A 155 -5.90 18.94 22.14
C ILE A 155 -6.23 19.29 20.68
N LEU A 156 -6.82 18.36 19.93
CA LEU A 156 -7.14 18.55 18.51
C LEU A 156 -8.48 19.25 18.28
N GLU A 157 -9.35 19.26 19.28
CA GLU A 157 -10.72 19.79 19.18
C GLU A 157 -10.81 21.29 19.50
N TYR A 158 -9.73 21.91 19.99
CA TYR A 158 -9.66 23.34 20.31
C TYR A 158 -8.35 23.97 19.80
N PRO A 159 -8.28 24.50 18.56
CA PRO A 159 -7.15 25.32 18.15
C PRO A 159 -7.08 26.59 19.01
N PRO A 160 -5.91 26.99 19.53
CA PRO A 160 -5.79 28.16 20.39
C PRO A 160 -6.20 29.42 19.63
N ILE A 161 -7.28 30.02 20.10
CA ILE A 161 -7.80 31.33 19.70
C ILE A 161 -6.76 32.37 20.09
N PHE A 162 -5.94 32.85 19.15
CA PHE A 162 -5.31 34.18 19.18
C PHE A 162 -4.55 34.46 17.87
N ILE A 163 -5.12 35.19 16.91
CA ILE A 163 -4.62 36.50 16.44
C ILE A 163 -5.83 37.33 15.97
N SER A 164 -5.85 38.54 16.52
CA SER A 164 -6.78 39.63 16.40
C SER A 164 -6.94 40.23 15.00
N ASN A 165 -8.16 40.69 14.74
CA ASN A 165 -8.46 42.06 14.29
C ASN A 165 -7.56 42.64 13.17
N ARG A 166 -7.88 42.33 11.92
CA ARG A 166 -7.67 43.22 10.77
C ARG A 166 -8.69 42.89 9.68
N ARG A 167 -9.87 43.51 9.74
CA ARG A 167 -10.76 43.86 8.62
C ARG A 167 -12.05 44.48 9.18
N GLN A 168 -11.93 45.73 9.61
CA GLN A 168 -12.98 46.74 9.45
C GLN A 168 -12.28 47.99 8.94
N SER A 169 -12.36 48.21 7.62
CA SER A 169 -12.36 49.50 6.92
C SER A 169 -12.57 49.23 5.45
#